data_AF-A0A6C0LSQ3-F1
#
_entry.id   AF-A0A6C0LSQ3-F1
#
_cell.length_a   1.000
_cell.length_b   1.000
_cell.length_c   1.000
_cell.angle_alpha   90.00
_cell.angle_beta   90.00
_cell.angle_gamma   90.00
#
_symmetry.space_group_name_H-M   'P 1'
#
loop_
_entity.id
_entity.type
_entity.pdbx_description
1 polymer ?
#
loop_
_entity_poly.entity_id
_entity_poly.type
_entity_poly.pdbx_seq_one_letter_code
_entity_poly.pdbx_strand_id
1 'polypeptide(L)'
;MEHEYISYIIKLNGIYDIMCAISILKWVSIPYIKDLHLSMIKEKQNILLERFFAYWIFTYGIIRLSNNYLLITYSYLIEAFVFAYEYYQGTVYQEKTIFVIITSIIFAYLTYQSIQ
;
A
#
# COMPACT_ATOMS: atom_id res chain seq x y z
N MET A 1 20.18 0.13 16.00
CA MET A 1 20.39 0.83 14.72
C MET A 1 19.50 0.26 13.62
N GLU A 2 19.52 -1.05 13.33
CA GLU A 2 18.73 -1.66 12.25
C GLU A 2 17.20 -1.41 12.36
N HIS A 3 16.62 -1.54 13.56
CA HIS A 3 15.20 -1.28 13.79
C HIS A 3 14.76 0.17 13.49
N GLU A 4 15.66 1.14 13.64
CA GLU A 4 15.35 2.56 13.42
C GLU A 4 15.26 2.88 11.92
N TYR A 5 16.14 2.28 11.10
CA TYR A 5 16.08 2.38 9.65
C TYR A 5 14.82 1.72 9.08
N ILE A 6 14.44 0.54 9.59
CA ILE A 6 13.21 -0.15 9.16
C ILE A 6 11.98 0.71 9.48
N SER A 7 11.89 1.27 10.68
CA SER A 7 10.81 2.18 11.07
C SER A 7 10.73 3.40 10.15
N TYR A 8 11.86 3.98 9.77
CA TYR A 8 11.91 5.11 8.85
C TYR A 8 11.38 4.76 7.44
N ILE A 9 11.78 3.60 6.89
CA ILE A 9 11.31 3.14 5.58
C ILE A 9 9.80 2.88 5.60
N ILE A 10 9.28 2.24 6.64
CA ILE A 10 7.84 1.99 6.79
C ILE A 10 7.06 3.32 6.87
N LYS A 11 7.57 4.30 7.62
CA LYS A 11 6.94 5.61 7.73
C LYS A 11 6.96 6.35 6.39
N LEU A 12 8.06 6.31 5.65
CA LEU A 12 8.13 6.85 4.29
C LEU A 12 7.10 6.20 3.36
N ASN A 13 6.94 4.88 3.46
CA ASN A 13 5.92 4.15 2.70
C ASN A 13 4.50 4.61 3.09
N GLY A 14 4.23 4.78 4.38
CA GLY A 14 2.95 5.31 4.86
C GLY A 14 2.65 6.74 4.38
N ILE A 15 3.66 7.62 4.37
CA ILE A 15 3.52 8.98 3.80
C ILE A 15 3.22 8.89 2.30
N TYR A 16 3.94 8.02 1.57
CA TYR A 16 3.72 7.82 0.14
C TYR A 16 2.28 7.39 -0.15
N ASP A 17 1.75 6.43 0.60
CA ASP A 17 0.36 5.96 0.46
C ASP A 17 -0.66 7.07 0.71
N ILE A 18 -0.47 7.85 1.78
CA ILE A 18 -1.36 8.97 2.10
C ILE A 18 -1.35 9.98 0.96
N MET A 19 -0.17 10.35 0.44
CA MET A 19 -0.05 11.26 -0.70
C MET A 19 -0.69 10.67 -1.96
N CYS A 20 -0.54 9.37 -2.19
CA CYS A 20 -1.17 8.67 -3.31
C CYS A 20 -2.69 8.72 -3.21
N ALA A 21 -3.26 8.38 -2.04
CA ALA A 21 -4.69 8.41 -1.80
C ALA A 21 -5.31 9.80 -1.96
N ILE A 22 -4.67 10.83 -1.39
CA ILE A 22 -5.12 12.23 -1.52
C ILE A 22 -5.08 12.69 -2.99
N SER A 23 -4.08 12.22 -3.75
CA SER A 23 -3.97 12.49 -5.19
C SER A 23 -5.08 11.79 -5.98
N ILE A 24 -5.41 10.53 -5.66
CA ILE A 24 -6.54 9.79 -6.27
C ILE A 24 -7.87 10.48 -5.96
N LEU A 25 -8.06 10.99 -4.74
CA LEU A 25 -9.25 11.76 -4.35
C LEU A 25 -9.33 13.16 -4.98
N LYS A 26 -8.33 13.56 -5.77
CA LYS A 26 -8.23 14.87 -6.43
C LYS A 26 -8.26 16.05 -5.45
N TRP A 27 -7.89 15.82 -4.20
CA TRP A 27 -7.75 16.89 -3.20
C TRP A 27 -6.48 17.71 -3.44
N VAL A 28 -5.42 17.06 -3.93
CA VAL A 28 -4.18 17.71 -4.34
C VAL A 28 -3.73 17.13 -5.68
N SER A 29 -3.53 17.98 -6.68
CA SER A 29 -3.02 17.55 -7.99
C SER A 29 -1.49 17.46 -7.98
N ILE A 30 -0.95 16.35 -7.47
CA ILE A 30 0.49 16.08 -7.60
C ILE A 30 0.72 15.22 -8.84
N PRO A 31 1.30 15.78 -9.92
CA PRO A 31 1.69 14.97 -11.07
C PRO A 31 2.71 13.90 -10.64
N TYR A 32 2.66 12.71 -11.24
CA TYR A 32 3.58 11.57 -11.03
C TYR A 32 3.39 10.69 -9.77
N ILE A 33 2.73 11.12 -8.70
CA ILE A 33 2.56 10.28 -7.47
C ILE A 33 1.43 9.25 -7.60
N LYS A 34 0.46 9.53 -8.46
CA LYS A 34 -0.72 8.69 -8.70
C LYS A 34 -0.40 7.38 -9.44
N ASP A 35 0.76 7.28 -10.07
CA ASP A 35 0.98 6.25 -11.08
C ASP A 35 1.26 4.87 -10.50
N LEU A 36 1.78 4.70 -9.29
CA LEU A 36 2.13 3.35 -8.84
C LEU A 36 0.90 2.51 -8.51
N HIS A 37 -0.03 3.03 -7.70
CA HIS A 37 -1.24 2.31 -7.30
C HIS A 37 -2.34 2.32 -8.37
N LEU A 38 -2.65 3.47 -8.99
CA LEU A 38 -3.68 3.51 -10.06
C LEU A 38 -3.24 2.76 -11.32
N SER A 39 -1.94 2.58 -11.56
CA SER A 39 -1.50 1.80 -12.72
C SER A 39 -1.57 0.29 -12.52
N MET A 40 -1.98 -0.19 -11.34
CA MET A 40 -2.27 -1.60 -11.10
C MET A 40 -3.70 -1.97 -11.49
N ILE A 41 -4.64 -1.04 -11.43
CA ILE A 41 -6.05 -1.29 -11.75
C ILE A 41 -6.25 -1.19 -13.27
N LYS A 42 -6.81 -2.24 -13.87
CA LYS A 42 -7.17 -2.24 -15.31
C LYS A 42 -8.39 -1.39 -15.60
N GLU A 43 -9.37 -1.41 -14.71
CA GLU A 43 -10.65 -0.70 -14.87
C GLU A 43 -10.61 0.69 -14.21
N LYS A 44 -10.02 1.66 -14.93
CA LYS A 44 -9.86 3.05 -14.46
C LYS A 44 -11.11 3.94 -14.63
N GLN A 45 -12.22 3.37 -15.08
CA GLN A 45 -13.41 4.16 -15.46
C GLN A 45 -14.50 4.19 -14.38
N ASN A 46 -14.33 3.44 -13.29
CA ASN A 46 -15.27 3.44 -12.19
C ASN A 46 -14.81 4.38 -11.06
N ILE A 47 -15.38 5.59 -11.02
CA ILE A 47 -15.09 6.62 -10.01
C ILE A 47 -15.31 6.10 -8.58
N LEU A 48 -16.30 5.23 -8.38
CA LEU A 48 -16.60 4.67 -7.06
C LEU A 48 -15.47 3.73 -6.61
N LEU A 49 -14.96 2.89 -7.51
CA LEU A 49 -13.81 2.02 -7.26
C LEU A 49 -12.55 2.82 -6.93
N GLU A 50 -12.26 3.89 -7.69
CA GLU A 50 -11.12 4.77 -7.41
C GLU A 50 -11.18 5.37 -6.00
N ARG A 51 -12.37 5.81 -5.55
CA ARG A 51 -12.56 6.38 -4.22
C ARG A 51 -12.39 5.34 -3.12
N PHE A 52 -12.97 4.15 -3.28
CA PHE A 52 -12.80 3.07 -2.31
C PHE A 52 -11.34 2.62 -2.20
N PHE A 53 -10.65 2.51 -3.33
CA PHE A 53 -9.24 2.19 -3.38
C PHE A 53 -8.39 3.27 -2.70
N ALA A 54 -8.70 4.56 -2.93
CA ALA A 54 -8.04 5.66 -2.25
C ALA A 54 -8.25 5.62 -0.73
N TYR A 55 -9.48 5.39 -0.26
CA TYR A 55 -9.74 5.27 1.17
C TYR A 55 -8.97 4.10 1.78
N TRP A 56 -8.90 2.98 1.08
CA TRP A 56 -8.15 1.81 1.53
C TRP A 56 -6.65 2.11 1.67
N ILE A 57 -6.03 2.66 0.62
CA ILE A 57 -4.61 3.09 0.65
C ILE A 57 -4.37 4.10 1.78
N PHE A 58 -5.27 5.06 1.94
CA PHE A 58 -5.17 6.07 2.99
C PHE A 58 -5.17 5.44 4.39
N THR A 59 -6.07 4.49 4.65
CA THR A 59 -6.12 3.79 5.93
C THR A 59 -4.84 3.01 6.21
N TYR A 60 -4.26 2.36 5.19
CA TYR A 60 -3.01 1.62 5.32
C TYR A 60 -1.82 2.55 5.55
N GLY A 61 -1.81 3.70 4.88
CA GLY A 61 -0.82 4.74 5.12
C GLY A 61 -0.83 5.24 6.56
N ILE A 62 -2.03 5.48 7.14
CA ILE A 62 -2.17 5.84 8.57
C ILE A 62 -1.67 4.72 9.48
N ILE A 63 -2.01 3.46 9.19
CA ILE A 63 -1.55 2.31 9.97
C ILE A 63 -0.03 2.22 9.96
N ARG A 64 0.62 2.46 8.82
CA ARG A 64 2.10 2.47 8.66
C ARG A 64 2.77 3.61 9.43
N LEU A 65 2.06 4.71 9.69
CA LEU A 65 2.53 5.79 10.56
C LEU A 65 2.29 5.54 12.05
N SER A 66 1.50 4.52 12.40
CA SER A 66 1.36 4.10 13.78
C SER A 66 2.66 3.49 14.30
N ASN A 67 2.91 3.57 15.61
CA ASN A 67 4.03 2.86 16.23
C ASN A 67 3.66 1.42 16.63
N ASN A 68 2.58 0.86 16.07
CA ASN A 68 2.11 -0.49 16.38
C ASN A 68 2.58 -1.48 15.32
N TYR A 69 3.75 -2.09 15.56
CA TYR A 69 4.38 -3.04 14.62
C TYR A 69 3.52 -4.27 14.31
N LEU A 70 2.68 -4.72 15.25
CA LEU A 70 1.74 -5.81 15.02
C LEU A 70 0.68 -5.42 13.99
N LEU A 71 0.07 -4.24 14.16
CA LEU A 71 -0.93 -3.72 13.22
C LEU A 71 -0.31 -3.46 11.83
N ILE A 72 0.91 -2.94 11.79
CA ILE A 72 1.65 -2.73 10.53
C ILE A 72 1.88 -4.06 9.82
N THR A 73 2.35 -5.08 10.54
CA THR A 73 2.56 -6.43 9.99
C THR A 73 1.28 -6.97 9.37
N TYR A 74 0.16 -6.90 10.08
CA TYR A 74 -1.12 -7.35 9.54
C TYR A 74 -1.57 -6.54 8.33
N SER A 75 -1.35 -5.21 8.31
CA SER A 75 -1.72 -4.39 7.15
C SER A 75 -1.00 -4.83 5.87
N TYR A 76 0.30 -5.16 5.95
CA TYR A 76 1.05 -5.68 4.81
C TYR A 76 0.61 -7.09 4.40
N LEU A 77 0.29 -7.97 5.36
CA LEU A 77 -0.23 -9.30 5.03
C LEU A 77 -1.59 -9.24 4.34
N ILE A 78 -2.48 -8.35 4.80
CA ILE A 78 -3.79 -8.16 4.17
C ILE A 78 -3.61 -7.56 2.77
N GLU A 79 -2.70 -6.59 2.59
CA GLU A 79 -2.37 -6.05 1.26
C GLU A 79 -1.94 -7.15 0.29
N ALA A 80 -0.97 -7.99 0.71
CA ALA A 80 -0.51 -9.12 -0.09
C ALA A 80 -1.63 -10.10 -0.43
N PHE A 81 -2.49 -10.43 0.54
CA PHE A 81 -3.60 -11.36 0.34
C PHE A 81 -4.64 -10.83 -0.64
N VAL A 82 -5.06 -9.56 -0.50
CA VAL A 82 -6.05 -8.96 -1.40
C VAL A 82 -5.48 -8.85 -2.81
N PHE A 83 -4.24 -8.40 -2.98
CA PHE A 83 -3.63 -8.33 -4.31
C PHE A 83 -3.38 -9.71 -4.93
N ALA A 84 -3.11 -10.74 -4.14
CA ALA A 84 -3.04 -12.11 -4.64
C ALA A 84 -4.41 -12.62 -5.12
N TYR A 85 -5.49 -12.26 -4.42
CA TYR A 85 -6.85 -12.55 -4.86
C TYR A 85 -7.21 -11.81 -6.16
N GLU A 86 -6.95 -10.51 -6.23
CA GLU A 86 -7.19 -9.71 -7.44
C GLU A 86 -6.33 -10.18 -8.62
N TYR A 87 -5.09 -10.62 -8.36
CA TYR A 87 -4.24 -11.25 -9.37
C TYR A 87 -4.89 -12.50 -9.96
N TYR A 88 -5.49 -13.35 -9.11
CA TYR A 88 -6.22 -14.54 -9.55
C TYR A 88 -7.48 -14.19 -10.35
N GLN A 89 -8.18 -13.12 -9.99
CA GLN A 89 -9.36 -12.63 -10.72
C GLN A 89 -9.00 -11.89 -12.03
N GLY A 90 -7.73 -11.52 -12.23
CA GLY A 90 -7.26 -10.88 -13.46
C GLY A 90 -7.68 -9.41 -13.61
N THR A 91 -8.20 -8.78 -12.55
CA THR A 91 -8.66 -7.38 -12.49
C THR A 91 -7.52 -6.35 -12.44
N VAL A 92 -6.30 -6.83 -12.15
CA VAL A 92 -5.08 -6.02 -12.00
C VAL A 92 -3.98 -6.36 -13.00
N TYR A 93 -3.05 -5.44 -13.25
CA TYR A 93 -1.88 -5.68 -14.09
C TYR A 93 -0.87 -6.58 -13.36
N GLN A 94 -0.56 -7.72 -13.97
CA GLN A 94 0.18 -8.82 -13.35
C GLN A 94 1.57 -8.42 -12.83
N GLU A 95 2.38 -7.75 -13.66
CA GLU A 95 3.76 -7.38 -13.32
C GLU A 95 3.86 -6.49 -12.08
N LYS A 96 2.98 -5.49 -11.98
CA LYS A 96 2.97 -4.53 -10.87
C LYS A 96 2.39 -5.14 -9.60
N THR A 97 1.40 -6.00 -9.75
CA THR A 97 0.76 -6.68 -8.61
C THR A 97 1.71 -7.66 -7.94
N ILE A 98 2.48 -8.43 -8.72
CA ILE A 98 3.49 -9.35 -8.18
C ILE A 98 4.55 -8.58 -7.38
N PHE A 99 5.00 -7.42 -7.88
CA PHE A 99 5.92 -6.57 -7.13
C PHE A 99 5.33 -6.16 -5.77
N VAL A 100 4.08 -5.70 -5.72
CA VAL A 100 3.41 -5.31 -4.47
C VAL A 100 3.23 -6.48 -3.51
N ILE A 101 2.87 -7.66 -4.00
CA ILE A 101 2.74 -8.87 -3.15
C ILE A 101 4.09 -9.21 -2.50
N ILE A 102 5.16 -9.24 -3.29
CA ILE A 102 6.50 -9.59 -2.79
C ILE A 102 7.00 -8.54 -1.80
N THR A 103 6.89 -7.25 -2.12
CA THR A 103 7.35 -6.18 -1.21
C THR A 103 6.55 -6.17 0.08
N SER A 104 5.23 -6.42 0.02
CA SER A 104 4.38 -6.53 1.20
C SER A 104 4.78 -7.68 2.12
N ILE A 105 5.10 -8.86 1.56
CA ILE A 105 5.55 -10.00 2.36
C ILE A 105 6.91 -9.72 3.02
N ILE A 106 7.84 -9.10 2.29
CA ILE A 106 9.15 -8.69 2.83
C ILE A 106 8.95 -7.70 3.98
N PHE A 107 8.12 -6.68 3.80
CA PHE A 107 7.87 -5.69 4.85
C PHE A 107 7.16 -6.31 6.06
N ALA A 108 6.20 -7.21 5.85
CA ALA A 108 5.55 -7.94 6.94
C ALA A 108 6.57 -8.76 7.77
N TYR A 109 7.52 -9.41 7.11
CA TYR A 109 8.59 -10.15 7.81
C TYR A 109 9.50 -9.23 8.62
N LEU A 110 9.95 -8.11 8.03
CA LEU A 110 10.80 -7.12 8.70
C LEU A 110 10.10 -6.44 9.89
N THR A 111 8.80 -6.13 9.75
CA THR A 111 8.00 -5.54 10.83
C THR A 111 7.76 -6.54 11.94
N TYR A 112 7.53 -7.81 11.61
CA TYR A 112 7.33 -8.88 12.60
C TYR A 112 8.57 -9.11 13.46
N GLN A 113 9.76 -9.09 12.86
CA GLN A 113 11.02 -9.16 13.62
C GLN A 113 11.20 -8.00 14.60
N SER A 114 10.59 -6.85 14.34
CA SER A 114 10.65 -5.68 15.24
C SER A 114 9.65 -5.76 16.40
N ILE A 115 8.79 -6.79 16.44
CA ILE A 115 7.89 -7.09 17.57
C ILE A 115 8.59 -7.95 18.63
N GLN A 116 9.51 -8.82 18.20
CA GLN A 116 10.29 -9.73 19.07
C GLN A 116 11.45 -8.99 19.73
#